data_AF-A0A368GQ57-F1
#
_entry.id   AF-A0A368GQ57-F1
#
_cell.length_a   1.000
_cell.length_b   1.000
_cell.length_c   1.000
_cell.angle_alpha   90.00
_cell.angle_beta   90.00
_cell.angle_gamma   90.00
#
_symmetry.space_group_name_H-M   'P 1'
#
loop_
_entity.id
_entity.type
_entity.pdbx_description
1 polymer ?
#
loop_
_entity_poly.entity_id
_entity_poly.type
_entity_poly.pdbx_seq_one_letter_code
_entity_poly.pdbx_strand_id
1 'polypeptide(L)'
;MHLSNEVGCFQIIEGPHSRMPAGSLGRCRKRPTPSNCIVFKDHLKNLVYNTTLLDHQNMMKKRGLTLNIHQTLVLRLRYIAEYVIRSLNEFGWAVVDNFLGEEHCQFTYK
;
A
#
# COMPACT_ATOMS: atom_id res chain seq x y z
N MET A 1 4.68 27.42 -22.02
CA MET A 1 3.53 27.63 -21.11
C MET A 1 2.37 26.80 -21.61
N HIS A 2 1.61 26.18 -20.69
CA HIS A 2 0.43 25.32 -20.93
C HIS A 2 0.68 23.94 -21.54
N LEU A 3 1.05 22.99 -20.67
CA LEU A 3 0.64 21.58 -20.82
C LEU A 3 -0.66 21.44 -20.02
N SER A 4 -1.79 21.46 -20.72
CA SER A 4 -3.09 21.14 -20.15
C SER A 4 -3.13 19.64 -19.88
N ASN A 5 -3.07 19.25 -18.61
CA ASN A 5 -3.38 17.90 -18.16
C ASN A 5 -4.90 17.68 -18.28
N GLU A 6 -5.33 17.02 -19.36
CA GLU A 6 -6.68 16.50 -19.43
C GLU A 6 -6.84 15.35 -18.43
N VAL A 7 -7.68 15.61 -17.43
CA VAL A 7 -8.05 14.63 -16.41
C VAL A 7 -8.97 13.61 -17.08
N GLY A 8 -8.41 12.48 -17.49
CA GLY A 8 -9.16 11.36 -18.06
C GLY A 8 -10.13 10.78 -17.03
N CYS A 9 -11.39 11.21 -17.10
CA CYS A 9 -12.50 10.58 -16.39
C CYS A 9 -12.83 9.28 -17.15
N PHE A 10 -12.46 8.12 -16.62
CA PHE A 10 -12.82 6.83 -17.24
C PHE A 10 -14.34 6.65 -17.20
N GLN A 11 -14.99 6.78 -18.36
CA GLN A 11 -16.37 6.37 -18.57
C GLN A 11 -16.39 4.88 -18.93
N ILE A 12 -17.04 4.06 -18.10
CA ILE A 12 -17.36 2.69 -18.47
C ILE A 12 -18.45 2.77 -19.55
N ILE A 13 -18.10 2.39 -20.78
CA ILE A 13 -19.05 2.31 -21.90
C ILE A 13 -19.82 0.99 -21.74
N GLU A 14 -21.03 1.05 -21.19
CA GLU A 14 -21.96 -0.07 -21.28
C GLU A 14 -22.47 -0.18 -22.72
N GLY A 15 -22.19 -1.29 -23.39
CA GLY A 15 -22.66 -1.58 -24.74
C GLY A 15 -24.20 -1.70 -24.79
N PRO A 16 -24.83 -1.43 -25.95
CA PRO A 16 -26.28 -1.41 -26.04
C PRO A 16 -26.84 -2.84 -26.07
N HIS A 17 -27.36 -3.34 -24.95
CA HIS A 17 -28.32 -4.44 -24.99
C HIS A 17 -29.74 -3.91 -25.08
N SER A 18 -30.30 -4.06 -26.28
CA SER A 18 -31.65 -3.69 -26.66
C SER A 18 -32.72 -4.58 -25.99
N ARG A 19 -33.75 -3.89 -25.47
CA ARG A 19 -35.18 -4.28 -25.36
C ARG A 19 -35.62 -5.26 -24.27
N MET A 20 -36.43 -4.77 -23.31
CA MET A 20 -37.79 -5.24 -22.94
C MET A 20 -38.41 -4.38 -21.79
N PRO A 21 -39.74 -4.41 -21.53
CA PRO A 21 -40.58 -3.21 -21.44
C PRO A 21 -41.08 -2.83 -20.03
N ALA A 22 -41.88 -1.76 -20.01
CA ALA A 22 -42.45 -1.02 -18.89
C ALA A 22 -43.20 -1.86 -17.84
N GLY A 23 -42.93 -1.56 -16.57
CA GLY A 23 -43.78 -1.96 -15.46
C GLY A 23 -43.01 -2.22 -14.17
N SER A 24 -42.86 -1.19 -13.34
CA SER A 24 -42.61 -1.23 -11.88
C SER A 24 -41.82 0.01 -11.48
N LEU A 25 -42.44 0.91 -10.70
CA LEU A 25 -41.77 1.99 -9.98
C LEU A 25 -40.90 1.39 -8.87
N GLY A 26 -39.84 0.70 -9.25
CA GLY A 26 -38.75 0.34 -8.36
C GLY A 26 -38.03 1.62 -7.99
N ARG A 27 -38.22 2.10 -6.76
CA ARG A 27 -37.50 3.22 -6.17
C ARG A 27 -36.01 2.95 -6.33
N CYS A 28 -35.42 3.45 -7.40
CA CYS A 28 -34.01 3.27 -7.72
C CYS A 28 -33.25 3.92 -6.56
N ARG A 29 -32.74 3.10 -5.64
CA ARG A 29 -31.85 3.57 -4.59
C ARG A 29 -30.66 4.16 -5.31
N LYS A 30 -30.65 5.50 -5.46
CA LYS A 30 -29.44 6.21 -5.86
C LYS A 30 -28.37 5.73 -4.88
N ARG A 31 -27.39 4.98 -5.40
CA ARG A 31 -26.18 4.67 -4.64
C ARG A 31 -25.74 6.01 -4.05
N PRO A 32 -25.53 6.13 -2.72
CA PRO A 32 -25.02 7.37 -2.15
C PRO A 32 -23.76 7.73 -2.94
N THR A 33 -23.84 8.81 -3.71
CA THR A 33 -22.67 9.34 -4.39
C THR A 33 -21.72 9.69 -3.27
N PRO A 34 -20.50 9.12 -3.20
CA PRO A 34 -19.57 9.58 -2.20
C PRO A 34 -19.30 11.04 -2.53
N SER A 35 -19.81 11.94 -1.71
CA SER A 35 -19.45 13.36 -1.69
C SER A 35 -18.01 13.58 -1.18
N ASN A 36 -17.25 12.49 -1.06
CA ASN A 36 -15.85 12.52 -0.69
C ASN A 36 -15.08 12.91 -1.94
N CYS A 37 -14.48 14.10 -1.93
CA CYS A 37 -13.36 14.33 -2.83
C CYS A 37 -12.36 13.20 -2.55
N ILE A 38 -12.02 12.43 -3.57
CA ILE A 38 -10.92 11.49 -3.45
C ILE A 38 -9.69 12.38 -3.35
N VAL A 39 -9.17 12.57 -2.13
CA VAL A 39 -7.93 13.30 -1.93
C VAL A 39 -6.87 12.55 -2.71
N PHE A 40 -6.31 13.19 -3.74
CA PHE A 40 -5.27 12.58 -4.55
C PHE A 40 -4.11 12.18 -3.64
N LYS A 41 -3.79 10.88 -3.65
CA LYS A 41 -2.71 10.32 -2.85
C LYS A 41 -1.53 10.04 -3.74
N ASP A 42 -0.42 10.71 -3.47
CA ASP A 42 0.82 10.50 -4.19
C ASP A 42 1.48 9.20 -3.70
N HIS A 43 1.19 8.11 -4.39
CA HIS A 43 1.72 6.79 -4.06
C HIS A 43 3.23 6.65 -4.28
N LEU A 44 3.87 7.57 -5.02
CA LEU A 44 5.34 7.57 -5.18
C LEU A 44 6.06 7.88 -3.86
N LYS A 45 5.35 8.47 -2.89
CA LYS A 45 5.87 8.72 -1.54
C LYS A 45 5.86 7.49 -0.64
N ASN A 46 5.20 6.40 -1.02
CA ASN A 46 5.22 5.17 -0.24
C ASN A 46 6.52 4.41 -0.51
N LEU A 47 7.55 4.73 0.26
CA LEU A 47 8.86 4.10 0.14
C LEU A 47 8.80 2.64 0.61
N VAL A 48 9.53 1.77 -0.07
CA VAL A 48 9.69 0.36 0.33
C VAL A 48 10.55 0.28 1.59
N TYR A 49 10.16 -0.57 2.54
CA TYR A 49 11.07 -0.94 3.64
C TYR A 49 12.10 -1.94 3.11
N ASN A 50 13.36 -1.55 3.01
CA ASN A 50 14.43 -2.40 2.45
C ASN A 50 15.62 -2.61 3.40
N THR A 51 15.50 -2.21 4.66
CA THR A 51 16.59 -2.28 5.64
C THR A 51 16.94 -3.74 5.98
N THR A 52 18.18 -4.15 5.70
CA THR A 52 18.69 -5.48 6.06
C THR A 52 18.86 -5.64 7.57
N LEU A 53 19.06 -6.86 8.05
CA LEU A 53 19.34 -7.10 9.47
C LEU A 53 20.65 -6.43 9.93
N LEU A 54 21.68 -6.47 9.07
CA LEU A 54 22.96 -5.85 9.32
C LEU A 54 22.85 -4.32 9.37
N ASP A 55 22.11 -3.72 8.44
CA ASP A 55 21.87 -2.27 8.45
C ASP A 55 21.13 -1.84 9.71
N HIS A 56 20.12 -2.61 10.12
CA HIS A 56 19.38 -2.35 11.34
C HIS A 56 20.30 -2.44 12.57
N GLN A 57 21.16 -3.45 12.65
CA GLN A 57 22.13 -3.59 13.73
C GLN A 57 23.12 -2.41 13.77
N ASN A 58 23.62 -1.98 12.61
CA ASN A 58 24.53 -0.84 12.49
C ASN A 58 23.84 0.47 12.89
N MET A 59 22.57 0.65 12.52
CA MET A 59 21.78 1.78 12.96
C MET A 59 21.61 1.81 14.49
N MET A 60 21.37 0.66 15.13
CA MET A 60 21.27 0.57 16.58
C MET A 60 22.61 0.85 17.27
N LYS A 61 23.71 0.31 16.75
CA LYS A 61 25.06 0.62 17.24
C LYS A 61 25.39 2.11 17.19
N LYS A 62 25.04 2.78 16.08
CA LYS A 62 25.20 4.25 15.94
C LYS A 62 24.40 5.05 16.96
N ARG A 63 23.31 4.47 17.50
CA ARG A 63 22.49 5.05 18.57
C ARG A 63 22.97 4.68 19.98
N GLY A 64 24.12 4.01 20.10
CA GLY A 64 24.67 3.54 21.38
C GLY A 64 24.03 2.26 21.90
N LEU A 65 23.25 1.55 21.09
CA LEU A 65 22.62 0.28 21.46
C LEU A 65 23.43 -0.89 20.90
N THR A 66 24.13 -1.59 21.80
CA THR A 66 24.80 -2.86 21.48
C THR A 66 23.83 -4.00 21.72
N LEU A 67 23.28 -4.54 20.63
CA LEU A 67 22.29 -5.60 20.66
C LEU A 67 22.89 -6.91 20.13
N ASN A 68 22.51 -8.02 20.75
CA ASN A 68 22.75 -9.33 20.16
C ASN A 68 21.81 -9.55 18.95
N ILE A 69 22.03 -10.64 18.22
CA ILE A 69 21.29 -10.92 16.98
C ILE A 69 19.78 -11.08 17.22
N HIS A 70 19.38 -11.77 18.29
CA HIS A 70 17.98 -11.99 18.64
C HIS A 70 17.26 -10.69 19.00
N GLN A 71 17.90 -9.84 19.80
CA GLN A 71 17.37 -8.52 20.15
C GLN A 71 17.22 -7.63 18.91
N THR A 72 18.21 -7.67 18.00
CA THR A 72 18.18 -6.94 16.73
C THR A 72 17.01 -7.41 15.86
N LEU A 73 16.78 -8.71 15.76
CA LEU A 73 15.65 -9.29 15.03
C LEU A 73 14.31 -8.82 15.59
N VAL A 74 14.11 -8.92 16.91
CA VAL A 74 12.86 -8.51 17.57
C VAL A 74 12.60 -7.01 17.33
N LEU A 75 13.61 -6.16 17.47
CA LEU A 75 13.47 -4.73 17.21
C LEU A 75 13.22 -4.42 15.73
N ARG A 76 13.88 -5.15 14.81
CA ARG A 76 13.63 -5.01 13.39
C ARG A 76 12.18 -5.36 13.03
N LEU A 77 11.64 -6.43 13.59
CA LEU A 77 10.24 -6.82 13.40
C LEU A 77 9.27 -5.73 13.89
N ARG A 78 9.57 -5.08 15.02
CA ARG A 78 8.80 -3.93 15.50
C ARG A 78 8.81 -2.78 14.49
N TYR A 79 9.98 -2.42 13.95
CA TYR A 79 10.10 -1.34 12.95
C TYR A 79 9.35 -1.67 11.66
N ILE A 80 9.41 -2.93 11.21
CA ILE A 80 8.63 -3.41 10.06
C ILE A 80 7.14 -3.27 10.34
N ALA A 81 6.65 -3.69 11.50
CA ALA A 81 5.24 -3.58 11.86
C ALA A 81 4.76 -2.12 11.89
N GLU A 82 5.53 -1.23 12.52
CA GLU A 82 5.25 0.22 12.54
C GLU A 82 5.22 0.79 11.11
N TYR A 83 6.14 0.36 10.25
CA TYR A 83 6.15 0.73 8.83
C TYR A 83 4.89 0.24 8.10
N VAL A 84 4.53 -1.03 8.24
CA VAL A 84 3.37 -1.63 7.57
C VAL A 84 2.08 -0.94 7.99
N ILE A 85 1.88 -0.71 9.29
CA ILE A 85 0.68 -0.02 9.80
C ILE A 85 0.54 1.36 9.18
N ARG A 86 1.61 2.16 9.20
CA ARG A 86 1.60 3.50 8.62
C ARG A 86 1.36 3.47 7.11
N SER A 87 2.03 2.57 6.37
CA SER A 87 1.87 2.48 4.92
C SER A 87 0.50 1.95 4.50
N LEU A 88 -0.12 1.05 5.25
CA LEU A 88 -1.49 0.60 5.02
C LEU A 88 -2.52 1.68 5.33
N ASN A 89 -2.39 2.35 6.49
CA ASN A 89 -3.29 3.43 6.87
C ASN A 89 -3.23 4.60 5.89
N GLU A 90 -2.03 4.91 5.41
CA GLU A 90 -1.83 6.00 4.47
C GLU A 90 -2.15 5.52 3.04
N PHE A 91 -1.40 4.60 2.47
CA PHE A 91 -1.45 4.32 1.04
C PHE A 91 -2.30 3.11 0.64
N GLY A 92 -2.81 2.34 1.60
CA GLY A 92 -3.58 1.10 1.37
C GLY A 92 -2.72 -0.11 0.98
N TRP A 93 -1.40 0.05 0.90
CA TRP A 93 -0.45 -1.01 0.55
C TRP A 93 0.90 -0.78 1.23
N ALA A 94 1.66 -1.86 1.43
CA ALA A 94 3.01 -1.82 1.96
C ALA A 94 3.86 -2.90 1.30
N VAL A 95 5.12 -2.57 0.98
CA VAL A 95 6.10 -3.55 0.50
C VAL A 95 7.25 -3.59 1.50
N VAL A 96 7.61 -4.80 1.92
CA VAL A 96 8.75 -5.07 2.80
C VAL A 96 9.69 -5.99 2.06
N ASP A 97 10.83 -5.45 1.68
CA ASP A 97 11.93 -6.18 1.08
C ASP A 97 12.85 -6.76 2.17
N ASN A 98 13.61 -7.80 1.82
CA ASN A 98 14.51 -8.51 2.73
C ASN A 98 13.83 -8.99 4.03
N PHE A 99 12.55 -9.37 3.98
CA PHE A 99 11.78 -9.71 5.20
C PHE A 99 12.43 -10.84 5.99
N LEU A 100 12.66 -11.98 5.34
CA LEU A 100 13.29 -13.18 5.91
C LEU A 100 14.82 -13.06 5.96
N GLY A 101 15.42 -12.30 5.05
CA GLY A 101 16.86 -12.29 4.80
C GLY A 101 17.27 -13.33 3.76
N GLU A 102 18.35 -13.04 3.04
CA GLU A 102 18.82 -13.82 1.88
C GLU A 102 19.04 -15.30 2.20
N GLU A 103 19.69 -15.60 3.33
CA GLU A 103 19.96 -16.98 3.77
C GLU A 103 18.71 -17.80 4.10
N HIS A 104 17.59 -17.14 4.37
CA HIS A 104 16.35 -17.81 4.79
C HIS A 104 15.36 -18.01 3.65
N CYS A 105 15.47 -17.25 2.56
CA CYS A 105 14.60 -17.38 1.39
C CYS A 105 14.67 -18.79 0.77
N GLN A 106 15.88 -19.40 0.75
CA GLN A 106 16.08 -20.75 0.21
C GLN A 106 15.24 -21.84 0.90
N PHE A 107 14.88 -21.66 2.18
CA PHE A 107 14.06 -22.62 2.92
C PHE A 107 12.56 -22.42 2.69
N THR A 108 12.17 -21.39 1.96
CA THR A 108 10.77 -21.05 1.67
C THR A 108 10.40 -21.24 0.20
N TYR A 109 11.40 -21.38 -0.67
CA TYR A 109 11.20 -21.65 -2.08
C TYR A 109 10.94 -23.16 -2.29
N LYS A 110 9.98 -23.51 -3.15
CA LYS A 110 9.65 -24.91 -3.50
C LYS A 110 10.27 -25.30 -4.83
#